data_AF-A0A2S6QLC5-F1
#
_entry.id   AF-A0A2S6QLC5-F1
#
_cell.length_a   1.000
_cell.length_b   1.000
_cell.length_c   1.000
_cell.angle_alpha   90.00
_cell.angle_beta   90.00
_cell.angle_gamma   90.00
#
_symmetry.space_group_name_H-M   'P 1'
#
loop_
_entity.id
_entity.type
_entity.pdbx_description
1 polymer ?
#
loop_
_entity_poly.entity_id
_entity_poly.type
_entity_poly.pdbx_seq_one_letter_code
_entity_poly.pdbx_strand_id
1 'polypeptide(L)'
;MAHLPLISDEEASPEAQIVFKHSKKMFGRVANALRVAAHSPKLAQSIYGFIMAALREEITGKLAIRIKTLVILKTSMLNGCKY
;
A
#
# COMPACT_ATOMS: atom_id res chain seq x y z
N MET A 1 -15.51 3.10 5.59
CA MET A 1 -14.80 4.41 5.50
C MET A 1 -13.70 4.43 6.55
N ALA A 2 -12.63 5.21 6.32
CA ALA A 2 -11.53 5.29 7.28
C ALA A 2 -11.94 6.05 8.55
N HIS A 3 -11.48 5.59 9.71
CA HIS A 3 -11.68 6.27 11.00
C HIS A 3 -10.65 7.38 11.27
N LEU A 4 -9.54 7.36 10.52
CA LEU A 4 -8.53 8.41 10.54
C LEU A 4 -8.67 9.27 9.28
N PRO A 5 -8.36 10.57 9.37
CA PRO A 5 -8.43 11.47 8.23
C PRO A 5 -7.46 11.03 7.14
N LEU A 6 -7.88 11.18 5.88
CA LEU A 6 -7.02 10.95 4.72
C LEU A 6 -6.15 12.19 4.53
N ILE A 7 -4.84 12.04 4.68
CA ILE A 7 -3.88 13.13 4.44
C ILE A 7 -3.94 13.49 2.95
N SER A 8 -4.26 14.76 2.64
CA SER A 8 -4.22 15.30 1.27
C SER A 8 -2.78 15.47 0.77
N ASP A 9 -2.58 15.85 -0.49
CA ASP A 9 -1.21 16.07 -0.99
C ASP A 9 -0.61 17.37 -0.43
N GLU A 10 -1.47 18.35 -0.16
CA GLU A 10 -1.16 19.68 0.34
C GLU A 10 -0.81 19.66 1.84
N GLU A 11 -1.50 18.81 2.62
CA GLU A 11 -1.30 18.68 4.08
C GLU A 11 -0.20 17.69 4.45
N ALA A 12 0.35 16.95 3.48
CA ALA A 12 1.34 15.91 3.74
C ALA A 12 2.66 16.52 4.24
N SER A 13 3.21 15.94 5.33
CA SER A 13 4.57 16.24 5.76
C SER A 13 5.60 15.90 4.67
N PRO A 14 6.81 16.48 4.70
CA PRO A 14 7.85 16.17 3.72
C PRO A 14 8.11 14.65 3.56
N GLU A 15 8.08 13.89 4.66
CA GLU A 15 8.25 12.44 4.61
C GLU A 15 7.05 11.72 3.99
N ALA A 16 5.83 12.14 4.31
CA ALA A 16 4.61 11.60 3.69
C ALA A 16 4.58 11.87 2.18
N GLN A 17 5.01 13.06 1.74
CA GLN A 17 5.13 13.41 0.33
C GLN A 17 6.09 12.50 -0.43
N ILE A 18 7.20 12.09 0.19
CA ILE A 18 8.14 11.11 -0.40
C ILE A 18 7.41 9.78 -0.64
N VAL A 19 6.70 9.28 0.37
CA VAL A 19 5.92 8.03 0.25
C VAL A 19 4.85 8.15 -0.85
N PHE A 20 4.14 9.28 -0.93
CA PHE A 20 3.13 9.53 -1.96
C PHE A 20 3.72 9.60 -3.36
N LYS A 21 4.85 10.29 -3.53
CA LYS A 21 5.59 10.37 -4.80
C LYS A 21 5.95 8.98 -5.31
N HIS A 22 6.49 8.12 -4.44
CA HIS A 22 6.85 6.75 -4.83
C HIS A 22 5.62 5.89 -5.14
N SER A 23 4.52 6.05 -4.40
CA SER A 23 3.25 5.40 -4.72
C SER A 23 2.70 5.83 -6.09
N LYS A 24 2.72 7.13 -6.40
CA LYS A 24 2.31 7.65 -7.71
C LYS A 24 3.20 7.09 -8.83
N LYS A 25 4.51 7.02 -8.62
CA LYS A 25 5.43 6.42 -9.59
C LYS A 25 5.14 4.94 -9.83
N MET A 26 4.77 4.18 -8.78
CA MET A 26 4.55 2.73 -8.88
C MET A 26 3.15 2.35 -9.38
N PHE A 27 2.11 3.10 -8.97
CA PHE A 27 0.70 2.74 -9.19
C PHE A 27 -0.12 3.78 -9.95
N GLY A 28 0.47 4.92 -10.31
CA GLY A 28 -0.24 6.06 -10.90
C GLY A 28 -1.11 6.84 -9.91
N ARG A 29 -1.21 6.42 -8.64
CA ARG A 29 -2.04 7.05 -7.61
C ARG A 29 -1.54 6.78 -6.19
N VAL A 30 -2.12 7.49 -5.22
CA VAL A 30 -1.99 7.20 -3.78
C VAL A 30 -3.30 6.55 -3.32
N ALA A 31 -3.23 5.33 -2.79
CA ALA A 31 -4.42 4.68 -2.22
C ALA A 31 -4.81 5.29 -0.87
N ASN A 32 -6.10 5.31 -0.53
CA ASN A 32 -6.56 5.85 0.76
C ASN A 32 -5.91 5.14 1.96
N ALA A 33 -5.64 3.84 1.87
CA ALA A 33 -4.92 3.07 2.90
C ALA A 33 -3.51 3.62 3.13
N LEU A 34 -2.81 4.06 2.06
CA LEU A 34 -1.51 4.69 2.18
C LEU A 34 -1.63 6.12 2.75
N ARG A 35 -2.68 6.86 2.40
CA ARG A 35 -2.96 8.18 3.00
C ARG A 35 -3.19 8.06 4.51
N VAL A 36 -3.85 7.00 4.96
CA VAL A 36 -4.00 6.70 6.40
C VAL A 36 -2.66 6.25 7.00
N ALA A 37 -1.94 5.33 6.37
CA ALA A 37 -0.66 4.85 6.88
C ALA A 37 0.39 5.97 6.99
N ALA A 38 0.29 7.00 6.16
CA ALA A 38 1.18 8.15 6.16
C ALA A 38 1.05 9.07 7.38
N HIS A 39 0.11 8.81 8.32
CA HIS A 39 0.21 9.35 9.68
C HIS A 39 1.47 8.86 10.42
N SER A 40 2.09 7.78 9.93
CA SER A 40 3.40 7.29 10.38
C SER A 40 4.28 6.95 9.17
N PRO A 41 4.86 7.96 8.47
CA PRO A 41 5.50 7.78 7.17
C PRO A 41 6.64 6.74 7.16
N LYS A 42 7.47 6.72 8.21
CA LYS A 42 8.59 5.78 8.34
C LYS A 42 8.11 4.33 8.43
N LEU A 43 7.01 4.10 9.17
CA LEU A 43 6.38 2.79 9.27
C LEU A 43 5.73 2.39 7.95
N ALA A 44 4.98 3.32 7.33
CA ALA A 44 4.36 3.11 6.01
C ALA A 44 5.41 2.71 4.96
N GLN A 45 6.53 3.42 4.90
CA GLN A 45 7.62 3.10 3.97
C GLN A 45 8.15 1.67 4.17
N SER A 46 8.41 1.27 5.42
CA SER A 46 8.92 -0.08 5.74
C SER A 46 7.92 -1.17 5.34
N ILE A 47 6.65 -1.03 5.77
CA ILE A 47 5.60 -2.00 5.50
C ILE A 47 5.35 -2.14 4.00
N TYR A 48 5.19 -1.01 3.28
CA TYR A 48 4.94 -1.06 1.84
C TYR A 48 6.15 -1.57 1.06
N GLY A 49 7.37 -1.26 1.51
CA GLY A 49 8.59 -1.85 0.94
C GLY A 49 8.57 -3.37 1.01
N PHE A 50 8.25 -3.92 2.18
CA PHE A 50 8.11 -5.36 2.37
C PHE A 50 6.98 -5.97 1.52
N ILE A 51 5.76 -5.42 1.58
CA ILE A 51 4.61 -5.97 0.84
C ILE A 51 4.90 -5.98 -0.66
N MET A 52 5.50 -4.91 -1.20
CA MET A 52 5.83 -4.84 -2.62
C MET A 52 6.92 -5.82 -3.03
N ALA A 53 7.92 -6.03 -2.17
CA ALA A 53 8.92 -7.06 -2.41
C ALA A 53 8.29 -8.46 -2.45
N ALA A 54 7.39 -8.77 -1.50
CA ALA A 54 6.72 -10.06 -1.41
C ALA A 54 5.81 -10.37 -2.62
N LEU A 55 5.25 -9.33 -3.26
CA LEU A 55 4.38 -9.50 -4.43
C LEU A 55 5.14 -9.76 -5.73
N ARG A 56 6.40 -9.37 -5.84
CA ARG A 56 7.22 -9.52 -7.06
C ARG A 56 7.77 -10.93 -7.16
N GLU A 57 7.48 -11.59 -8.28
CA GLU A 57 7.99 -12.93 -8.57
C GLU A 57 9.52 -12.89 -8.73
N GLU A 58 10.04 -11.83 -9.33
CA GLU A 58 11.46 -11.62 -9.59
C GLU A 58 12.30 -11.51 -8.31
N ILE A 59 11.67 -11.08 -7.22
CA ILE A 59 12.32 -10.96 -5.89
C ILE A 59 12.16 -12.26 -5.11
N THR A 60 10.97 -12.86 -5.14
CA THR A 60 10.66 -14.03 -4.30
C THR A 60 11.03 -15.37 -4.94
N GLY A 61 11.20 -15.41 -6.26
CA GLY A 61 11.36 -16.65 -7.03
C GLY A 61 10.15 -17.60 -6.94
N LYS A 62 8.99 -17.10 -6.51
CA LYS A 62 7.78 -17.88 -6.21
C LYS A 62 6.53 -17.16 -6.68
N LEU A 63 5.68 -17.91 -7.40
CA LEU A 63 4.31 -17.57 -7.82
C LEU A 63 4.19 -16.23 -8.58
N ALA A 64 3.54 -16.30 -9.73
CA ALA A 64 3.15 -15.10 -10.45
C ALA A 64 2.26 -14.16 -9.62
N ILE A 65 2.42 -12.85 -9.85
CA ILE A 65 1.65 -11.81 -9.17
C ILE A 65 0.14 -12.04 -9.25
N ARG A 66 -0.35 -12.60 -10.37
CA ARG A 66 -1.77 -12.93 -10.57
C ARG A 66 -2.28 -13.93 -9.53
N ILE A 67 -1.51 -14.95 -9.19
CA ILE A 67 -1.88 -15.95 -8.17
C ILE A 67 -1.86 -15.30 -6.78
N LYS A 68 -0.84 -14.50 -6.47
CA LYS A 68 -0.76 -13.79 -5.18
C LYS A 68 -1.95 -12.84 -4.99
N THR A 69 -2.36 -12.13 -6.04
CA THR A 69 -3.55 -11.27 -6.00
C THR A 69 -4.84 -12.07 -5.79
N LEU A 70 -4.96 -13.28 -6.36
CA LEU A 70 -6.11 -14.16 -6.07
C LEU A 70 -6.14 -14.59 -4.60
N VAL A 71 -4.97 -14.89 -3.99
CA VAL A 71 -4.88 -15.20 -2.56
C VAL A 71 -5.31 -14.00 -1.72
N ILE A 72 -4.87 -12.78 -2.07
CA ILE A 72 -5.31 -11.54 -1.40
C ILE A 72 -6.83 -11.39 -1.48
N LEU A 73 -7.41 -11.53 -2.68
CA LEU A 73 -8.86 -11.42 -2.87
C LEU A 73 -9.62 -12.47 -2.04
N LYS A 74 -9.20 -13.74 -2.11
CA LYS A 74 -9.83 -14.82 -1.35
C LYS A 74 -9.78 -14.57 0.16
N THR A 75 -8.64 -14.08 0.65
CA THR A 75 -8.44 -13.75 2.07
C THR A 75 -9.33 -12.58 2.49
N SER A 76 -9.37 -11.51 1.69
CA SER A 76 -10.23 -10.35 1.95
C SER A 76 -11.71 -10.73 1.96
N MET A 77 -12.15 -11.60 1.05
CA MET A 77 -13.52 -12.10 1.02
C MET A 77 -13.84 -12.94 2.25
N LEU A 78 -12.94 -13.85 2.64
CA LEU A 78 -13.10 -14.67 3.86
C LEU A 78 -13.22 -13.80 5.11
N ASN A 79 -12.46 -12.72 5.17
CA ASN A 79 -12.46 -11.78 6.30
C ASN A 79 -13.59 -10.73 6.23
N GLY A 80 -14.40 -10.72 5.18
CA GLY A 80 -15.42 -9.70 4.98
C GLY A 80 -14.87 -8.27 4.88
N CYS A 81 -13.62 -8.12 4.40
CA CYS A 81 -12.95 -6.83 4.29
C CYS A 81 -13.54 -6.03 3.10
N LYS A 82 -14.32 -4.99 3.41
CA LYS A 82 -15.03 -4.13 2.45
C LYS A 82 -14.34 -2.77 2.28
N TYR A 83 -13.01 -2.79 2.19
CA TYR A 83 -12.19 -1.59 1.99
C TYR A 83 -12.50 -0.92 0.64
#